data_AF-A0A2N7AUJ4-F1
#
_entry.id   AF-A0A2N7AUJ4-F1
#
_cell.length_a   1.000
_cell.length_b   1.000
_cell.length_c   1.000
_cell.angle_alpha   90.00
_cell.angle_beta   90.00
_cell.angle_gamma   90.00
#
_symmetry.space_group_name_H-M   'P 1'
#
loop_
_entity.id
_entity.type
_entity.pdbx_description
1 polymer ?
#
loop_
_entity_poly.entity_id
_entity_poly.type
_entity_poly.pdbx_seq_one_letter_code
_entity_poly.pdbx_strand_id
1 'polypeptide(L)'
;MIKNLPTRFFIVFLCTLIVPIIYILSPRDISSIFETKIIWIDKSKQRSIDEFNSTERKHYSYVSFDNLYDNTGLYYGSRIFQIGHIQNVDLSEKYLLVALDDNDESRTIKLKYNLSNFARGGVKLQENEPIKFYGRVLTTDSYVNERGRNIDRPVISADFIQTKLDKRGNNYGTI
;
A
#
# COMPACT_ATOMS: atom_id res chain seq x y z
N MET A 1 -14.54 -7.73 59.76
CA MET A 1 -15.42 -6.53 59.64
C MET A 1 -14.97 -5.70 58.44
N ILE A 2 -15.46 -6.03 57.25
CA ILE A 2 -15.22 -5.23 56.03
C ILE A 2 -16.35 -4.20 55.98
N LYS A 3 -16.06 -2.98 56.41
CA LYS A 3 -17.01 -1.87 56.42
C LYS A 3 -17.09 -1.25 55.03
N ASN A 4 -18.29 -1.30 54.45
CA ASN A 4 -18.86 -0.41 53.44
C ASN A 4 -17.86 0.37 52.57
N LEU A 5 -17.31 -0.30 51.57
CA LEU A 5 -16.84 0.44 50.39
C LEU A 5 -18.11 0.91 49.65
N PRO A 6 -18.31 2.22 49.43
CA PRO A 6 -19.48 2.72 48.72
C PRO A 6 -19.54 2.06 47.34
N THR A 7 -20.59 1.29 47.09
CA THR A 7 -20.84 0.48 45.87
C THR A 7 -20.61 1.24 44.57
N ARG A 8 -20.80 2.56 44.59
CA ARG A 8 -20.54 3.46 43.45
C ARG A 8 -19.06 3.51 43.04
N PHE A 9 -18.12 3.48 43.99
CA PHE A 9 -16.69 3.51 43.67
C PHE A 9 -16.18 2.19 43.12
N PHE A 10 -16.75 1.06 43.57
CA PHE A 10 -16.39 -0.25 43.05
C PHE A 10 -16.83 -0.43 41.59
N ILE A 11 -18.02 0.08 41.24
CA ILE A 11 -18.55 0.07 39.86
C ILE A 11 -17.69 0.94 38.94
N VAL A 12 -17.30 2.15 39.38
CA VAL A 12 -16.43 3.04 38.60
C VAL A 12 -15.06 2.41 38.36
N PHE A 13 -14.47 1.80 39.40
CA PHE A 13 -13.18 1.12 39.28
C PHE A 13 -13.23 -0.09 38.33
N LEU A 14 -14.33 -0.86 38.39
CA LEU A 14 -14.58 -1.98 37.49
C LEU A 14 -14.72 -1.52 36.04
N CYS A 15 -15.46 -0.44 35.77
CA CYS A 15 -15.61 0.12 34.43
C CYS A 15 -14.29 0.68 33.88
N THR A 16 -13.46 1.33 34.71
CA THR A 16 -12.16 1.86 34.26
C THR A 16 -11.12 0.79 33.97
N LEU A 17 -11.24 -0.41 34.56
CA LEU A 17 -10.34 -1.55 34.29
C LEU A 17 -10.79 -2.37 33.08
N ILE A 18 -12.10 -2.52 32.87
CA ILE A 18 -12.64 -3.31 31.76
C ILE A 18 -12.41 -2.62 30.40
N VAL A 19 -12.56 -1.29 30.31
CA VAL A 19 -12.37 -0.54 29.05
C VAL A 19 -10.97 -0.71 28.43
N PRO A 20 -9.85 -0.54 29.16
CA PRO A 20 -8.52 -0.76 28.58
C PRO A 20 -8.24 -2.23 28.31
N ILE A 21 -8.79 -3.16 29.10
CA ILE A 21 -8.65 -4.61 28.84
C ILE A 21 -9.35 -4.99 27.54
N ILE A 22 -10.56 -4.49 27.26
CA ILE A 22 -11.24 -4.68 25.97
C ILE A 22 -10.44 -4.04 24.83
N TYR A 23 -9.82 -2.89 25.06
CA TYR A 23 -8.99 -2.23 24.04
C TYR A 23 -7.70 -3.00 23.74
N ILE A 24 -7.11 -3.67 24.73
CA ILE A 24 -5.90 -4.50 24.60
C ILE A 24 -6.22 -5.89 24.05
N LEU A 25 -7.38 -6.47 24.42
CA LEU A 25 -7.84 -7.78 23.96
C LEU A 25 -8.67 -7.74 22.68
N SER A 26 -8.99 -6.57 22.13
CA SER A 26 -9.56 -6.49 20.78
C SER A 26 -8.44 -6.79 19.80
N PRO A 27 -8.41 -7.99 19.16
CA PRO A 27 -7.47 -8.20 18.08
C PRO A 27 -7.79 -7.16 17.01
N ARG A 28 -6.82 -6.31 16.68
CA ARG A 28 -6.85 -5.57 15.41
C ARG A 28 -6.59 -6.57 14.29
N ASP A 29 -7.51 -7.52 14.10
CA ASP A 29 -7.58 -8.37 12.91
C ASP A 29 -8.15 -7.54 11.76
N ILE A 30 -7.36 -6.55 11.36
CA ILE A 30 -7.55 -5.74 10.17
C ILE A 30 -7.46 -6.65 8.93
N SER A 31 -6.83 -7.83 9.02
CA SER A 31 -6.62 -8.79 7.94
C SER A 31 -7.89 -9.39 7.30
N SER A 32 -8.99 -9.54 8.05
CA SER A 32 -10.17 -10.31 7.57
C SER A 32 -11.15 -9.50 6.71
N ILE A 33 -11.11 -8.17 6.76
CA ILE A 33 -12.06 -7.29 6.03
C ILE A 33 -11.58 -6.97 4.60
N PHE A 34 -10.27 -7.14 4.30
CA PHE A 34 -9.71 -6.76 2.99
C PHE A 34 -10.01 -7.75 1.87
N GLU A 35 -10.21 -9.04 2.17
CA GLU A 35 -10.50 -10.03 1.13
C GLU A 35 -11.93 -9.89 0.56
N THR A 36 -12.88 -9.36 1.35
CA THR A 36 -14.32 -9.44 0.99
C THR A 36 -14.78 -8.35 0.01
N LYS A 37 -14.11 -7.18 -0.06
CA LYS A 37 -14.61 -6.04 -0.84
C LYS A 37 -14.13 -6.01 -2.31
N ILE A 38 -13.12 -6.80 -2.67
CA ILE A 38 -12.50 -6.79 -4.00
C ILE A 38 -13.16 -7.80 -4.96
N ILE A 39 -14.03 -8.68 -4.46
CA ILE A 39 -14.65 -9.78 -5.22
C ILE A 39 -15.58 -9.29 -6.34
N TRP A 40 -16.12 -8.06 -6.25
CA TRP A 40 -17.11 -7.50 -7.18
C TRP A 40 -16.55 -6.57 -8.26
N ILE A 41 -15.31 -6.78 -8.69
CA ILE A 41 -14.73 -6.00 -9.81
C ILE A 41 -15.16 -6.62 -11.13
N ASP A 42 -15.63 -5.79 -12.06
CA ASP A 42 -15.83 -6.18 -13.45
C ASP A 42 -14.48 -6.54 -14.10
N LYS A 43 -14.15 -7.83 -14.06
CA LYS A 43 -12.90 -8.39 -14.60
C LYS A 43 -12.74 -8.18 -16.10
N SER A 44 -13.82 -7.84 -16.83
CA SER A 44 -13.76 -7.56 -18.27
C SER A 44 -12.94 -6.31 -18.60
N LYS A 45 -12.84 -5.37 -17.66
CA LYS A 45 -12.06 -4.13 -17.80
C LYS A 45 -10.59 -4.29 -17.41
N GLN A 46 -10.22 -5.43 -16.82
CA GLN A 46 -8.85 -5.74 -16.45
C GLN A 46 -8.13 -6.43 -17.61
N ARG A 47 -6.86 -6.07 -17.80
CA ARG A 47 -5.98 -6.71 -18.78
C ARG A 47 -5.24 -7.88 -18.15
N SER A 48 -4.99 -8.94 -18.90
CA SER A 48 -4.06 -9.99 -18.43
C SER A 48 -2.61 -9.48 -18.46
N ILE A 49 -1.72 -10.18 -17.76
CA ILE A 49 -0.29 -9.87 -17.76
C ILE A 49 0.29 -9.98 -19.19
N ASP A 50 -0.13 -11.00 -19.95
CA ASP A 50 0.33 -11.25 -21.31
C ASP A 50 -0.18 -10.19 -22.30
N GLU A 51 -1.45 -9.78 -22.15
CA GLU A 51 -2.05 -8.69 -22.93
C GLU A 51 -1.25 -7.38 -22.74
N PHE A 52 -0.91 -7.04 -21.49
CA PHE A 52 -0.12 -5.85 -21.19
C PHE A 52 1.33 -5.96 -21.68
N ASN A 53 1.96 -7.11 -21.49
CA ASN A 53 3.36 -7.33 -21.87
C ASN A 53 3.59 -7.29 -23.37
N SER A 54 2.66 -7.82 -24.16
CA SER A 54 2.76 -7.85 -25.62
C SER A 54 2.56 -6.49 -26.29
N THR A 55 1.85 -5.57 -25.65
CA THR A 55 1.40 -4.31 -26.28
C THR A 55 2.06 -3.07 -25.68
N GLU A 56 2.10 -2.96 -24.35
CA GLU A 56 2.33 -1.70 -23.64
C GLU A 56 3.62 -1.67 -22.83
N ARG A 57 4.06 -2.81 -22.27
CA ARG A 57 5.21 -2.88 -21.34
C ARG A 57 6.47 -2.21 -21.87
N LYS A 58 6.72 -2.27 -23.18
CA LYS A 58 7.89 -1.68 -23.85
C LYS A 58 7.97 -0.15 -23.73
N HIS A 59 6.88 0.52 -23.39
CA HIS A 59 6.81 1.97 -23.25
C HIS A 59 7.16 2.47 -21.84
N TYR A 60 7.55 1.58 -20.93
CA TYR A 60 7.87 1.91 -19.55
C TYR A 60 9.33 1.61 -19.26
N SER A 61 10.02 2.60 -18.69
CA SER A 61 11.42 2.46 -18.27
C SER A 61 11.50 2.09 -16.80
N TYR A 62 12.48 1.26 -16.44
CA TYR A 62 12.82 1.09 -15.03
C TYR A 62 13.48 2.38 -14.53
N VAL A 63 13.09 2.85 -13.36
CA VAL A 63 13.76 3.95 -12.66
C VAL A 63 14.06 3.45 -11.25
N SER A 64 15.32 3.58 -10.81
CA SER A 64 15.66 3.21 -9.44
C SER A 64 14.94 4.09 -8.44
N PHE A 65 14.72 3.55 -7.25
CA PHE A 65 14.06 4.27 -6.18
C PHE A 65 14.75 5.60 -5.84
N ASP A 66 16.06 5.56 -5.55
CA ASP A 66 16.83 6.75 -5.18
C ASP A 66 16.72 7.84 -6.22
N ASN A 67 16.85 7.48 -7.49
CA ASN A 67 16.80 8.45 -8.57
C ASN A 67 15.39 9.03 -8.78
N LEU A 68 14.35 8.22 -8.59
CA LEU A 68 12.98 8.73 -8.62
C LEU A 68 12.71 9.69 -7.46
N TYR A 69 13.24 9.41 -6.27
CA TYR A 69 13.02 10.22 -5.08
C TYR A 69 13.81 11.53 -5.12
N ASP A 70 15.11 11.45 -5.41
CA ASP A 70 16.01 12.61 -5.45
C ASP A 70 15.72 13.53 -6.64
N ASN A 71 15.20 12.98 -7.74
CA ASN A 71 15.00 13.71 -8.99
C ASN A 71 13.57 13.59 -9.55
N THR A 72 12.54 13.51 -8.69
CA THR A 72 11.15 13.27 -9.14
C THR A 72 10.70 14.21 -10.26
N GLY A 73 11.09 15.49 -10.19
CA GLY A 73 10.72 16.51 -11.18
C GLY A 73 11.19 16.21 -12.60
N LEU A 74 12.31 15.49 -12.78
CA LEU A 74 12.80 15.08 -14.10
C LEU A 74 11.91 14.01 -14.75
N TYR A 75 11.13 13.30 -13.93
CA TYR A 75 10.31 12.17 -14.37
C TYR A 75 8.83 12.55 -14.56
N TYR A 76 8.42 13.79 -14.34
CA TYR A 76 7.03 14.20 -14.54
C TYR A 76 6.51 13.84 -15.94
N GLY A 77 5.35 13.19 -15.97
CA GLY A 77 4.72 12.65 -17.19
C GLY A 77 5.39 11.39 -17.76
N SER A 78 6.56 11.00 -17.28
CA SER A 78 7.31 9.84 -17.77
C SER A 78 6.65 8.54 -17.35
N ARG A 79 6.68 7.56 -18.27
CA ARG A 79 6.19 6.20 -18.04
C ARG A 79 7.30 5.36 -17.40
N ILE A 80 7.04 4.89 -16.19
CA ILE A 80 8.01 4.13 -15.40
C ILE A 80 7.42 2.81 -14.89
N PHE A 81 8.27 1.86 -14.55
CA PHE A 81 7.88 0.69 -13.78
C PHE A 81 8.86 0.43 -12.65
N GLN A 82 8.32 -0.07 -11.54
CA GLN A 82 9.07 -0.44 -10.35
C GLN A 82 8.44 -1.65 -9.67
N ILE A 83 9.18 -2.23 -8.73
CA ILE A 83 8.74 -3.30 -7.83
C ILE A 83 8.85 -2.75 -6.42
N GLY A 84 7.88 -3.08 -5.57
CA GLY A 84 7.88 -2.67 -4.17
C GLY A 84 6.91 -3.48 -3.35
N HIS A 85 6.75 -3.11 -2.08
CA HIS A 85 5.86 -3.75 -1.13
C HIS A 85 4.78 -2.76 -0.68
N ILE A 86 3.53 -3.23 -0.58
CA ILE A 86 2.42 -2.41 -0.08
C ILE A 86 2.65 -2.15 1.41
N GLN A 87 2.75 -0.89 1.82
CA GLN A 87 2.79 -0.51 3.24
C GLN A 87 1.42 -0.16 3.79
N ASN A 88 0.56 0.42 2.94
CA ASN A 88 -0.77 0.82 3.35
C ASN A 88 -1.71 0.85 2.14
N VAL A 89 -2.98 0.55 2.39
CA VAL A 89 -4.05 0.59 1.39
C VAL A 89 -5.11 1.60 1.82
N ASP A 90 -5.21 2.71 1.12
CA ASP A 90 -6.31 3.66 1.30
C ASP A 90 -7.40 3.41 0.24
N LEU A 91 -8.52 2.84 0.68
CA LEU A 91 -9.66 2.52 -0.17
C LEU A 91 -10.57 3.73 -0.44
N SER A 92 -10.53 4.76 0.41
CA SER A 92 -11.35 5.97 0.26
C SER A 92 -10.77 6.84 -0.85
N GLU A 93 -9.47 7.10 -0.73
CA GLU A 93 -8.73 7.97 -1.64
C GLU A 93 -8.10 7.20 -2.82
N LYS A 94 -8.28 5.88 -2.85
CA LYS A 94 -7.82 4.96 -3.91
C LYS A 94 -6.33 5.10 -4.23
N TYR A 95 -5.51 5.01 -3.19
CA TYR A 95 -4.06 4.94 -3.34
C TYR A 95 -3.46 3.83 -2.49
N LEU A 96 -2.29 3.36 -2.92
CA LEU A 96 -1.40 2.50 -2.14
C LEU A 96 -0.19 3.32 -1.70
N LEU A 97 0.28 3.10 -0.48
CA LEU A 97 1.64 3.47 -0.10
C LEU A 97 2.54 2.28 -0.39
N VAL A 98 3.60 2.52 -1.16
CA VAL A 98 4.47 1.45 -1.64
C VAL A 98 5.90 1.78 -1.25
N ALA A 99 6.55 0.88 -0.51
CA ALA A 99 7.99 0.95 -0.25
C ALA A 99 8.75 0.29 -1.41
N LEU A 100 9.75 0.98 -1.94
CA LEU A 100 10.48 0.54 -3.14
C LEU A 100 11.86 -0.03 -2.83
N ASP A 101 12.35 0.12 -1.60
CA ASP A 101 13.65 -0.36 -1.13
C ASP A 101 13.43 -1.34 0.02
N ASP A 102 13.43 -2.65 -0.26
CA ASP A 102 13.40 -3.75 0.72
C ASP A 102 12.45 -3.58 1.92
N ASN A 103 11.26 -3.02 1.65
CA ASN A 103 10.22 -2.75 2.66
C ASN A 103 10.56 -1.64 3.68
N ASP A 104 11.53 -0.76 3.40
CA ASP A 104 11.80 0.43 4.21
C ASP A 104 10.61 1.41 4.15
N GLU A 105 9.90 1.49 5.27
CA GLU A 105 8.76 2.38 5.49
C GLU A 105 9.16 3.86 5.50
N SER A 106 10.45 4.16 5.67
CA SER A 106 10.95 5.52 5.79
C SER A 106 10.83 6.32 4.50
N ARG A 107 10.70 5.64 3.35
CA ARG A 107 10.56 6.28 2.03
C ARG A 107 9.62 5.51 1.11
N THR A 108 8.36 5.91 1.14
CA THR A 108 7.30 5.33 0.31
C THR A 108 6.95 6.25 -0.87
N ILE A 109 6.35 5.68 -1.92
CA ILE A 109 5.65 6.43 -2.97
C ILE A 109 4.14 6.31 -2.79
N LYS A 110 3.40 7.28 -3.34
CA LYS A 110 1.93 7.25 -3.39
C LYS A 110 1.49 6.76 -4.77
N LEU A 111 0.98 5.54 -4.84
CA LEU A 111 0.48 4.93 -6.07
C LEU A 111 -1.04 5.07 -6.16
N LYS A 112 -1.51 6.02 -6.97
CA LYS A 112 -2.94 6.17 -7.29
C LYS A 112 -3.37 5.05 -8.21
N TYR A 113 -4.51 4.42 -7.93
CA TYR A 113 -4.99 3.30 -8.73
C TYR A 113 -6.51 3.31 -8.91
N ASN A 114 -6.96 2.59 -9.93
CA ASN A 114 -8.32 2.09 -10.08
C ASN A 114 -8.29 0.55 -10.05
N LEU A 115 -9.40 -0.06 -9.67
CA LEU A 115 -9.52 -1.52 -9.61
C LEU A 115 -9.29 -2.20 -10.97
N SER A 116 -9.54 -1.49 -12.07
CA SER A 116 -9.24 -1.94 -13.44
C SER A 116 -7.76 -1.91 -13.80
N ASN A 117 -6.91 -1.21 -13.04
CA ASN A 117 -5.46 -1.19 -13.29
C ASN A 117 -4.79 -2.49 -12.86
N PHE A 118 -5.39 -3.27 -11.96
CA PHE A 118 -4.83 -4.55 -11.59
C PHE A 118 -4.95 -5.57 -12.71
N ALA A 119 -3.93 -6.41 -12.82
CA ALA A 119 -3.93 -7.56 -13.70
C ALA A 119 -5.15 -8.45 -13.44
N ARG A 120 -5.73 -8.97 -14.53
CA ARG A 120 -6.88 -9.86 -14.48
C ARG A 120 -6.55 -11.07 -13.60
N GLY A 121 -7.30 -11.23 -12.52
CA GLY A 121 -7.03 -12.25 -11.51
C GLY A 121 -7.59 -11.85 -10.15
N GLY A 122 -7.41 -12.71 -9.14
CA GLY A 122 -7.71 -12.36 -7.76
C GLY A 122 -6.75 -11.26 -7.31
N VAL A 123 -7.27 -10.05 -7.16
CA VAL A 123 -6.54 -8.92 -6.58
C VAL A 123 -6.51 -9.14 -5.07
N LYS A 124 -5.31 -9.23 -4.54
CA LYS A 124 -5.06 -9.29 -3.11
C LYS A 124 -4.27 -8.04 -2.77
N LEU A 125 -4.82 -7.23 -1.88
CA LEU A 125 -4.19 -6.02 -1.36
C LEU A 125 -3.98 -6.26 0.12
N GLN A 126 -2.81 -6.78 0.45
CA GLN A 126 -2.37 -6.91 1.83
C GLN A 126 -1.09 -6.10 2.04
N GLU A 127 -0.93 -5.61 3.26
CA GLU A 127 0.35 -5.01 3.68
C GLU A 127 1.47 -6.05 3.54
N ASN A 128 2.67 -5.55 3.24
CA ASN A 128 3.87 -6.30 2.89
C ASN A 128 3.75 -7.19 1.64
N GLU A 129 2.65 -7.09 0.86
CA GLU A 129 2.52 -7.86 -0.37
C GLU A 129 3.37 -7.21 -1.48
N PRO A 130 4.24 -7.98 -2.17
CA PRO A 130 5.05 -7.44 -3.25
C PRO A 130 4.18 -7.18 -4.47
N ILE A 131 4.35 -6.01 -5.06
CA ILE A 131 3.69 -5.60 -6.29
C ILE A 131 4.70 -5.11 -7.32
N LYS A 132 4.35 -5.28 -8.59
CA LYS A 132 5.02 -4.62 -9.71
C LYS A 132 4.01 -3.71 -10.37
N PHE A 133 4.34 -2.44 -10.51
CA PHE A 133 3.44 -1.48 -11.13
C PHE A 133 4.11 -0.75 -12.29
N TYR A 134 3.26 -0.29 -13.20
CA TYR A 134 3.59 0.49 -14.37
C TYR A 134 2.70 1.72 -14.34
N GLY A 135 3.28 2.91 -14.49
CA GLY A 135 2.53 4.14 -14.33
C GLY A 135 3.26 5.38 -14.79
N ARG A 136 2.67 6.53 -14.50
CA ARG A 136 3.23 7.85 -14.81
C ARG A 136 3.47 8.65 -13.56
N VAL A 137 4.63 9.28 -13.47
CA VAL A 137 4.92 10.22 -12.38
C VAL A 137 4.09 11.47 -12.60
N LEU A 138 3.28 11.84 -11.62
CA LEU A 138 2.39 12.99 -11.72
C LEU A 138 2.99 14.22 -11.08
N THR A 139 3.43 14.07 -9.83
CA THR A 139 3.81 15.17 -8.94
C THR A 139 4.51 14.62 -7.70
N THR A 140 4.79 15.49 -6.73
CA THR A 140 5.20 15.14 -5.37
C THR A 140 4.07 15.45 -4.38
N ASP A 141 4.04 14.72 -3.26
CA ASP A 141 3.13 14.91 -2.15
C ASP A 141 3.96 15.04 -0.87
N SER A 142 3.79 16.14 -0.13
CA SER A 142 4.50 16.36 1.12
C SER A 142 3.76 15.71 2.28
N TYR A 143 4.47 15.02 3.18
CA TYR A 143 3.90 14.44 4.38
C TYR A 143 4.86 14.54 5.57
N VAL A 144 4.31 14.48 6.78
CA VAL A 144 5.12 14.40 8.00
C VAL A 144 5.32 12.93 8.35
N ASN A 145 6.57 12.48 8.39
CA ASN A 145 6.89 11.12 8.75
C ASN A 145 6.84 10.90 10.28
N GLU A 146 7.05 9.66 10.74
CA GLU A 146 7.01 9.29 12.16
C GLU A 146 8.03 10.05 13.04
N ARG A 147 9.08 10.60 12.41
CA ARG A 147 10.12 11.39 13.08
C ARG A 147 9.80 12.89 13.08
N GLY A 148 8.59 13.29 12.69
CA GLY A 148 8.16 14.69 12.63
C GLY A 148 8.82 15.50 11.50
N ARG A 149 9.46 14.85 10.53
CA ARG A 149 10.11 15.54 9.40
C ARG A 149 9.16 15.63 8.23
N ASN A 150 9.14 16.79 7.57
CA ASN A 150 8.45 16.93 6.29
C ASN A 150 9.28 16.22 5.20
N ILE A 151 8.63 15.33 4.46
CA ILE A 151 9.23 14.51 3.42
C ILE A 151 8.35 14.63 2.18
N ASP A 152 8.97 14.82 1.02
CA ASP A 152 8.29 14.78 -0.26
C ASP A 152 8.38 13.38 -0.85
N ARG A 153 7.24 12.80 -1.22
CA ARG A 153 7.18 11.51 -1.92
C ARG A 153 6.66 11.66 -3.35
N PRO A 154 7.20 10.88 -4.30
CA PRO A 154 6.62 10.73 -5.63
C PRO A 154 5.16 10.27 -5.60
N VAL A 155 4.33 10.88 -6.44
CA VAL A 155 2.96 10.44 -6.73
C VAL A 155 2.91 9.86 -8.13
N ILE A 156 2.46 8.61 -8.23
CA ILE A 156 2.41 7.85 -9.48
C ILE A 156 0.97 7.48 -9.78
N SER A 157 0.53 7.71 -11.01
CA SER A 157 -0.73 7.17 -11.53
C SER A 157 -0.48 5.80 -12.13
N ALA A 158 -1.09 4.75 -11.57
CA ALA A 158 -0.97 3.41 -12.11
C ALA A 158 -1.73 3.26 -13.43
N ASP A 159 -1.06 2.71 -14.43
CA ASP A 159 -1.64 2.25 -15.69
C ASP A 159 -1.85 0.71 -15.63
N PHE A 160 -0.98 -0.01 -14.92
CA PHE A 160 -1.08 -1.46 -14.70
C PHE A 160 -0.39 -1.91 -13.40
N ILE A 161 -0.98 -2.86 -12.66
CA ILE A 161 -0.44 -3.39 -11.39
C ILE A 161 -0.52 -4.93 -11.38
N GLN A 162 0.57 -5.59 -10.99
CA GLN A 162 0.67 -7.04 -10.81
C GLN A 162 0.92 -7.34 -9.32
N THR A 163 0.06 -8.16 -8.71
CA THR A 163 0.18 -8.58 -7.29
C THR A 163 0.75 -9.99 -7.14
N LYS A 164 0.66 -10.84 -8.18
CA LYS A 164 1.26 -12.18 -8.21
C LYS A 164 2.58 -12.14 -8.96
N LEU A 165 3.66 -11.84 -8.24
CA LEU A 165 5.01 -11.91 -8.81
C LEU A 165 5.50 -13.35 -8.72
N ASP A 166 5.60 -14.04 -9.86
CA ASP A 166 6.16 -15.39 -9.91
C ASP A 166 7.63 -15.36 -9.46
N LYS A 167 7.97 -16.13 -8.42
CA LYS A 167 9.33 -16.24 -7.85
C LYS A 167 10.39 -16.80 -8.82
N ARG A 168 10.04 -17.11 -10.07
CA ARG A 168 10.89 -17.87 -11.02
C ARG A 168 11.60 -17.06 -12.10
N GLY A 169 11.53 -15.73 -12.13
CA GLY A 169 12.02 -15.00 -13.31
C GLY A 169 12.58 -13.59 -13.13
N ASN A 170 12.88 -13.14 -11.91
CA ASN A 170 13.39 -11.78 -11.70
C ASN A 170 14.89 -11.78 -11.37
N ASN A 171 15.72 -12.23 -12.32
CA ASN A 171 17.12 -11.79 -12.37
C ASN A 171 17.13 -10.35 -12.92
N TYR A 172 16.78 -9.37 -12.08
CA TYR A 172 17.13 -7.99 -12.37
C TYR A 172 18.50 -7.76 -11.76
N GLY A 173 19.47 -7.47 -12.62
CA GLY A 173 20.88 -7.41 -12.28
C GLY A 173 21.13 -6.57 -11.03
N THR A 174 21.65 -7.24 -10.01
CA THR A 174 22.68 -6.68 -9.14
C THR A 174 23.79 -6.18 -10.05
N ILE A 175 24.01 -4.87 -10.06
CA ILE A 175 25.31 -4.30 -10.46
C ILE A 175 26.05 -4.01 -9.16
#